data_AF-A0A368F236-F1
#
_entry.id   AF-A0A368F236-F1
#
_cell.length_a   1.000
_cell.length_b   1.000
_cell.length_c   1.000
_cell.angle_alpha   90.00
_cell.angle_beta   90.00
_cell.angle_gamma   90.00
#
_symmetry.space_group_name_H-M   'P 1'
#
loop_
_entity.id
_entity.type
_entity.pdbx_description
1 polymer ?
#
loop_
_entity_poly.entity_id
_entity_poly.type
_entity_poly.pdbx_seq_one_letter_code
_entity_poly.pdbx_strand_id
1 'polypeptide(L)'
;MAKAILKKNREKIKNIVVYHRGGKWYLEESLKFDSAALLFAHYMNKPLLLDKVPVLLQRGINLCRWEFFHRSVKIMKTVGRGAYGEVKMAELHKRNGEKSIVAVKTLSQDNGVTISPKLIKEIL
;
A
#
# COMPACT_ATOMS: atom_id res chain seq x y z
N MET A 1 -41.46 -14.01 14.85
CA MET A 1 -40.09 -13.52 15.10
C MET A 1 -39.14 -14.17 14.10
N ALA A 2 -38.83 -13.47 13.01
CA ALA A 2 -37.89 -13.97 11.99
C ALA A 2 -36.47 -13.48 12.32
N LYS A 3 -35.55 -14.43 12.52
CA LYS A 3 -34.12 -14.19 12.68
C LYS A 3 -33.59 -13.61 11.37
N ALA A 4 -33.24 -12.32 11.36
CA ALA A 4 -32.54 -11.71 10.24
C ALA A 4 -31.18 -12.42 10.09
N ILE A 5 -31.05 -13.21 9.04
CA ILE A 5 -29.76 -13.73 8.58
C ILE A 5 -28.98 -12.51 8.10
N LEU A 6 -28.12 -11.97 8.96
CA LEU A 6 -27.07 -11.04 8.59
C LEU A 6 -26.19 -11.76 7.55
N LYS A 7 -26.50 -11.56 6.26
CA LYS A 7 -25.58 -11.82 5.17
C LYS A 7 -24.31 -11.04 5.51
N LYS A 8 -23.30 -11.76 5.98
CA LYS A 8 -21.96 -11.25 6.20
C LYS A 8 -21.44 -10.82 4.83
N ASN A 9 -21.71 -9.57 4.44
CA ASN A 9 -21.11 -8.93 3.29
C ASN A 9 -19.60 -9.09 3.52
N ARG A 10 -18.97 -10.02 2.80
CA ARG A 10 -17.52 -10.00 2.69
C ARG A 10 -17.22 -8.70 1.99
N GLU A 11 -16.83 -7.69 2.76
CA GLU A 11 -16.44 -6.38 2.26
C GLU A 11 -15.34 -6.63 1.22
N LYS A 12 -15.72 -6.56 -0.06
CA LYS A 12 -14.78 -6.77 -1.15
C LYS A 12 -13.86 -5.55 -1.16
N ILE A 13 -12.55 -5.78 -1.09
CA ILE A 13 -11.56 -4.74 -1.31
C ILE A 13 -11.79 -4.16 -2.72
N LYS A 14 -11.90 -2.83 -2.81
CA LYS A 14 -12.02 -2.09 -4.06
C LYS A 14 -10.70 -1.35 -4.30
N ASN A 15 -10.05 -1.67 -5.42
CA ASN A 15 -8.84 -0.99 -5.85
C ASN A 15 -9.23 0.12 -6.83
N ILE A 16 -8.70 1.32 -6.64
CA ILE A 16 -8.96 2.49 -7.47
C ILE A 16 -7.60 3.06 -7.89
N VAL A 17 -7.42 3.30 -9.18
CA VAL A 17 -6.20 3.90 -9.70
C VAL A 17 -6.23 5.41 -9.46
N VAL A 18 -5.23 5.93 -8.75
CA VAL A 18 -5.00 7.37 -8.62
C VAL A 18 -4.00 7.80 -9.68
N TYR A 19 -4.38 8.75 -10.52
CA TYR A 19 -3.50 9.30 -11.55
C TYR A 19 -2.66 10.45 -10.99
N HIS A 20 -1.42 10.54 -11.46
CA HIS A 20 -0.52 11.65 -11.18
C HIS A 20 0.17 12.09 -12.48
N ARG A 21 -0.17 13.28 -12.98
CA ARG A 21 0.38 13.84 -14.23
C ARG A 21 0.47 15.36 -14.13
N GLY A 22 1.60 15.92 -14.58
CA GLY A 22 1.82 17.38 -14.55
C GLY A 22 1.75 17.97 -13.14
N GLY A 23 2.19 17.23 -12.12
CA GLY A 23 2.12 17.64 -10.72
C GLY A 23 0.71 17.62 -10.10
N LYS A 24 -0.30 17.13 -10.82
CA LYS A 24 -1.69 17.06 -10.35
C LYS A 24 -2.12 15.62 -10.08
N TRP A 25 -2.90 15.44 -9.03
CA TRP A 25 -3.47 14.17 -8.57
C TRP A 25 -4.95 14.12 -8.89
N TYR A 26 -5.46 13.01 -9.42
CA TYR A 26 -6.88 12.89 -9.79
C TYR A 26 -7.37 11.45 -9.91
N LEU A 27 -8.69 11.27 -9.77
CA LEU A 27 -9.42 10.05 -10.13
C LEU A 27 -10.19 10.23 -11.46
N GLU A 28 -10.62 11.46 -11.72
CA GLU A 28 -11.38 11.88 -12.90
C GLU A 28 -10.69 13.09 -13.53
N GLU A 29 -10.58 13.14 -14.86
CA GLU A 29 -9.83 14.20 -15.57
C GLU A 29 -10.42 15.60 -15.32
N SER A 30 -11.71 15.69 -15.02
CA SER A 30 -12.44 16.92 -14.70
C SER A 30 -12.08 17.53 -13.33
N LEU A 31 -11.49 16.74 -12.41
CA LEU A 31 -11.27 17.14 -11.03
C LEU A 31 -9.86 16.78 -10.56
N LYS A 32 -8.99 17.79 -10.54
CA LYS A 32 -7.56 17.67 -10.27
C LYS A 32 -7.14 18.43 -9.02
N PHE A 33 -6.17 17.88 -8.29
CA PHE A 33 -5.69 18.41 -7.02
C PHE A 33 -4.17 18.61 -7.05
N ASP A 34 -3.67 19.61 -6.31
CA ASP A 34 -2.23 19.90 -6.18
C ASP A 34 -1.48 18.90 -5.30
N SER A 35 -2.19 18.12 -4.50
CA SER A 35 -1.59 17.08 -3.67
C SER A 35 -2.55 15.91 -3.47
N ALA A 36 -1.99 14.74 -3.18
CA ALA A 36 -2.78 13.56 -2.79
C ALA A 36 -3.62 13.85 -1.53
N ALA A 37 -3.10 14.65 -0.59
CA ALA A 37 -3.83 15.01 0.63
C ALA A 37 -5.14 15.78 0.32
N LEU A 38 -5.09 16.73 -0.61
CA LEU A 38 -6.28 17.47 -1.05
C LEU A 38 -7.29 16.57 -1.77
N LEU A 39 -6.81 15.63 -2.59
CA LEU A 39 -7.65 14.62 -3.22
C LEU A 39 -8.39 13.79 -2.16
N PHE A 40 -7.67 13.26 -1.17
CA PHE A 40 -8.29 12.45 -0.12
C PHE A 40 -9.25 13.27 0.74
N ALA A 41 -8.91 14.51 1.09
CA ALA A 41 -9.78 15.40 1.85
C ALA A 41 -11.11 15.69 1.12
N HIS A 42 -11.07 15.82 -0.21
CA HIS A 42 -12.28 15.96 -1.02
C HIS A 42 -13.17 14.71 -0.90
N TYR A 43 -12.61 13.53 -1.14
CA TYR A 43 -13.37 12.26 -1.16
C TYR A 43 -13.73 11.71 0.23
N MET A 44 -13.27 12.34 1.31
CA MET A 44 -13.80 12.13 2.66
C MET A 44 -15.15 12.83 2.87
N ASN A 45 -15.43 13.91 2.14
CA ASN A 45 -16.65 14.71 2.27
C ASN A 45 -17.62 14.51 1.12
N LYS A 46 -17.13 14.08 -0.05
CA LYS A 46 -17.91 13.86 -1.26
C LYS A 46 -17.73 12.42 -1.75
N PRO A 47 -18.81 11.67 -1.97
CA PRO A 47 -18.69 10.30 -2.45
C PRO A 47 -18.15 10.29 -3.88
N LEU A 48 -17.24 9.37 -4.16
CA LEU A 48 -16.90 9.00 -5.53
C LEU A 48 -17.89 7.94 -6.04
N LEU A 49 -18.07 7.83 -7.35
CA LEU A 49 -18.92 6.79 -7.95
C LEU A 49 -18.06 5.66 -8.52
N LEU A 50 -18.19 4.46 -7.96
CA LEU A 50 -17.59 3.22 -8.50
C LEU A 50 -18.69 2.32 -9.03
N ASP A 51 -18.75 2.07 -10.34
CA ASP A 51 -19.79 1.24 -10.96
C ASP A 51 -21.22 1.65 -10.57
N LYS A 52 -21.47 2.98 -10.52
CA LYS A 52 -22.74 3.60 -10.05
C LYS A 52 -23.04 3.39 -8.55
N VAL A 53 -22.10 2.84 -7.78
CA VAL A 53 -22.18 2.73 -6.33
C VAL A 53 -21.41 3.89 -5.70
N PRO A 54 -22.05 4.75 -4.90
CA PRO A 54 -21.36 5.80 -4.17
C PRO A 54 -20.48 5.20 -3.08
N VAL A 55 -19.20 5.59 -3.06
CA VAL A 55 -18.21 5.19 -2.06
C VAL A 55 -17.66 6.44 -1.41
N LEU A 56 -17.65 6.46 -0.08
CA LEU A 56 -17.13 7.57 0.72
C LEU A 56 -15.92 7.10 1.51
N LEU A 57 -14.84 7.89 1.52
CA LEU A 57 -13.69 7.59 2.35
C LEU A 57 -14.00 7.96 3.81
N GLN A 58 -13.88 6.99 4.72
CA GLN A 58 -14.20 7.22 6.14
C GLN A 58 -12.96 7.53 6.99
N ARG A 59 -11.89 6.76 6.82
CA ARG A 59 -10.71 6.84 7.68
C ARG A 59 -9.46 6.33 6.95
N GLY A 60 -8.36 7.06 7.06
CA GLY A 60 -7.05 6.57 6.65
C GLY A 60 -6.54 5.47 7.60
N ILE A 61 -5.99 4.39 7.03
CA ILE A 61 -5.33 3.34 7.81
C ILE A 61 -3.86 3.71 7.92
N ASN A 62 -3.40 3.93 9.17
CA ASN A 62 -2.02 4.30 9.45
C ASN A 62 -1.08 3.09 9.40
N LEU A 63 0.22 3.38 9.23
CA LEU A 63 1.25 2.35 9.37
C LEU A 63 1.24 1.74 10.78
N CYS A 64 1.35 0.41 10.83
CA CYS A 64 1.45 -0.38 12.04
C CYS A 64 2.83 -0.24 12.69
N ARG A 65 2.93 -0.61 13.98
CA ARG A 65 4.17 -0.46 14.77
C ARG A 65 5.33 -1.32 14.26
N TRP A 66 5.03 -2.41 13.55
CA TRP A 66 6.01 -3.33 12.96
C TRP A 66 6.47 -2.91 11.56
N GLU A 67 5.94 -1.82 11.00
CA GLU A 67 6.34 -1.32 9.70
C GLU A 67 7.51 -0.33 9.83
N PHE A 68 8.59 -0.63 9.12
CA PHE A 68 9.81 0.17 9.11
C PHE A 68 10.03 0.83 7.75
N PHE A 69 10.51 2.07 7.75
CA PHE A 69 10.92 2.72 6.52
C PHE A 69 12.21 2.09 6.02
N HIS A 70 12.35 1.93 4.69
CA HIS A 70 13.58 1.42 4.08
C HIS A 70 14.83 2.22 4.50
N ARG A 71 14.73 3.54 4.59
CA ARG A 71 15.81 4.43 5.06
C ARG A 71 16.27 4.15 6.50
N SER A 72 15.44 3.50 7.30
CA SER A 72 15.75 3.13 8.69
C SER A 72 16.51 1.80 8.78
N VAL A 73 16.72 1.09 7.67
CA VAL A 73 17.39 -0.21 7.65
C VAL A 73 18.67 -0.11 6.81
N LYS A 74 19.82 -0.28 7.46
CA LYS A 74 21.13 -0.30 6.79
C LYS A 74 21.61 -1.73 6.64
N ILE A 75 21.52 -2.27 5.42
CA ILE A 75 22.03 -3.60 5.07
C ILE A 75 23.56 -3.63 5.23
N MET A 76 24.08 -4.69 5.84
CA MET A 76 25.53 -4.87 6.06
C MET A 76 26.09 -6.02 5.22
N LYS A 77 25.74 -7.26 5.54
CA LYS A 77 26.26 -8.46 4.87
C LYS A 77 25.23 -9.56 4.74
N THR A 78 25.34 -10.40 3.72
CA THR A 78 24.57 -11.65 3.64
C THR A 78 25.07 -12.62 4.70
N VAL A 79 24.15 -13.22 5.46
CA VAL A 79 24.46 -14.20 6.51
C VAL A 79 23.95 -15.61 6.18
N GLY A 80 23.09 -15.75 5.17
CA GLY A 80 22.65 -17.05 4.70
C GLY A 80 21.60 -16.97 3.60
N ARG A 81 21.05 -18.13 3.24
CA ARG A 81 19.94 -18.28 2.30
C ARG A 81 18.92 -19.24 2.91
N GLY A 82 17.64 -18.97 2.71
CA GLY A 82 16.56 -19.89 3.09
C GLY A 82 15.52 -19.98 1.98
N ALA A 83 14.44 -20.73 2.19
CA ALA A 83 13.47 -21.09 1.15
C ALA A 83 12.96 -19.93 0.27
N TYR A 84 12.81 -18.73 0.83
CA TYR A 84 12.26 -17.56 0.11
C TYR A 84 13.32 -16.57 -0.42
N GLY A 85 14.61 -16.82 -0.22
CA GLY A 85 15.67 -15.89 -0.64
C GLY A 85 16.80 -15.73 0.36
N GLU A 86 17.56 -14.65 0.23
CA GLU A 86 18.71 -14.35 1.08
C GLU A 86 18.28 -13.90 2.48
N VAL A 87 19.16 -14.11 3.44
CA VAL A 87 19.08 -13.54 4.78
C VAL A 87 20.28 -12.62 4.95
N LYS A 88 20.05 -11.36 5.28
CA LYS A 88 21.09 -10.34 5.45
C LYS A 88 21.10 -9.85 6.89
N MET A 89 22.27 -9.52 7.42
CA MET A 89 22.43 -8.76 8.65
C MET A 89 22.29 -7.27 8.33
N ALA A 90 21.56 -6.54 9.17
CA ALA A 90 21.34 -5.12 9.02
C ALA A 90 21.36 -4.40 10.37
N GLU A 91 21.63 -3.10 10.34
CA GLU A 91 21.41 -2.20 11.47
C GLU A 91 20.05 -1.50 11.28
N LEU A 92 19.14 -1.68 12.23
CA LEU A 92 17.83 -1.00 12.28
C LEU A 92 17.95 0.25 13.15
N HIS A 93 17.61 1.41 12.60
CA HIS A 93 17.51 2.69 13.30
C HIS A 93 16.05 2.91 13.70
N LYS A 94 15.74 2.69 14.98
CA LYS A 94 14.40 2.88 15.52
C LYS A 94 14.08 4.36 15.66
N ARG A 95 12.79 4.69 15.72
CA ARG A 95 12.30 6.09 15.83
C ARG A 95 12.74 6.78 17.13
N ASN A 96 13.01 6.02 18.19
CA ASN A 96 13.54 6.52 19.47
C ASN A 96 15.06 6.77 19.45
N GLY A 97 15.73 6.62 18.30
CA GLY A 97 17.19 6.78 18.16
C GLY A 97 18.00 5.52 18.48
N GLU A 98 17.37 4.48 19.01
CA GLU A 98 18.04 3.21 19.32
C GLU A 98 18.44 2.48 18.04
N LYS A 99 19.59 1.81 18.08
CA LYS A 99 20.08 0.95 17.00
C LYS A 99 20.08 -0.50 17.44
N SER A 100 19.65 -1.39 16.55
CA SER A 100 19.67 -2.83 16.80
C SER A 100 20.21 -3.58 15.59
N ILE A 101 21.04 -4.60 15.82
CA ILE A 101 21.44 -5.54 14.78
C ILE A 101 20.30 -6.54 14.56
N VAL A 102 19.85 -6.67 13.32
CA VAL A 102 18.70 -7.49 12.95
C VAL A 102 19.01 -8.37 11.74
N ALA A 103 18.24 -9.44 11.59
CA ALA A 103 18.19 -10.22 10.36
C ALA A 103 17.09 -9.67 9.43
N VAL A 104 17.40 -9.51 8.15
CA VAL A 104 16.48 -9.09 7.09
C VAL A 104 16.36 -10.25 6.11
N LYS A 105 15.15 -10.82 6.01
CA LYS A 105 14.83 -11.80 4.98
C LYS A 105 14.44 -11.07 3.70
N THR A 106 15.15 -11.34 2.60
CA THR A 106 14.70 -10.88 1.29
C THR A 106 13.79 -11.92 0.67
N LEU A 107 12.81 -11.44 -0.09
CA LEU A 107 11.97 -12.26 -0.94
C LEU A 107 12.49 -12.12 -2.36
N SER A 108 13.14 -13.16 -2.87
CA SER A 108 13.49 -13.25 -4.29
C SER A 108 12.32 -13.92 -4.97
N GLN A 109 11.54 -13.17 -5.75
CA GLN A 109 10.63 -13.78 -6.73
C GLN A 109 11.49 -14.24 -7.91
N ASP A 110 12.04 -15.45 -7.85
CA ASP A 110 12.63 -16.13 -9.01
C ASP A 110 11.52 -16.59 -9.97
N ASN A 111 10.58 -15.70 -10.31
CA ASN A 111 9.48 -15.99 -11.23
C ASN A 111 9.76 -15.46 -12.64
N GLY A 112 10.90 -14.79 -12.87
CA GLY A 112 11.26 -14.19 -14.17
C GLY A 112 10.33 -13.06 -14.64
N VAL A 113 9.29 -12.71 -13.86
CA VAL A 113 8.34 -11.66 -14.20
C VAL A 113 8.70 -10.39 -13.46
N THR A 114 9.33 -9.46 -14.17
CA THR A 114 9.44 -8.07 -13.71
C THR A 114 8.04 -7.46 -13.71
N ILE A 115 7.53 -7.07 -12.53
CA ILE A 115 6.25 -6.35 -12.44
C ILE A 115 6.42 -5.01 -13.15
N SER A 116 5.88 -4.91 -14.36
CA SER A 116 5.91 -3.71 -15.19
C SER A 116 4.58 -2.96 -15.09
N PRO A 117 4.55 -1.63 -15.31
CA PRO A 117 3.30 -0.88 -15.40
C PRO A 117 2.32 -1.42 -16.46
N LYS A 118 2.83 -2.11 -17.50
CA LYS A 118 2.01 -2.77 -18.52
C LYS A 118 1.29 -3.99 -17.94
N LEU A 119 2.01 -4.83 -17.19
CA LEU A 119 1.44 -6.01 -16.54
C LEU A 119 0.34 -5.63 -15.53
N ILE A 120 0.52 -4.53 -14.79
CA ILE A 120 -0.50 -4.04 -13.84
C ILE A 120 -1.78 -3.63 -14.57
N LYS A 121 -1.67 -3.02 -15.76
CA LYS A 121 -2.84 -2.63 -16.58
C LYS A 121 -3.57 -3.81 -17.21
N GLU A 122 -2.91 -4.93 -17.44
CA GLU A 122 -3.54 -6.14 -17.99
C GLU A 122 -4.29 -6.96 -16.93
N ILE A 123 -3.91 -6.81 -15.65
CA ILE A 123 -4.50 -7.56 -14.53
C ILE A 123 -5.75 -6.86 -13.95
N LEU A 124 -5.89 -5.55 -14.15
CA LEU A 124 -7.04 -4.75 -13.71
C LEU A 124 -8.10 -4.63 -14.81
#